data_AF-A0A7V9GDJ4-F1
#
_entry.id   AF-A0A7V9GDJ4-F1
#
_cell.length_a   1.000
_cell.length_b   1.000
_cell.length_c   1.000
_cell.angle_alpha   90.00
_cell.angle_beta   90.00
_cell.angle_gamma   90.00
#
_symmetry.space_group_name_H-M   'P 1'
#
loop_
_entity.id
_entity.type
_entity.pdbx_description
1 polymer ?
#
loop_
_entity_poly.entity_id
_entity_poly.type
_entity_poly.pdbx_seq_one_letter_code
_entity_poly.pdbx_strand_id
1 'polypeptide(L)'
;MSAISVTSQDEEIIKQKKIANEPVNIISIKTDSNQINFDKPFARTSEWYKGLEIKIENVSDKHISYLALDLVFKRPGNFEAVLPKDKLPFGQIISYGNIENPSDVKIAPKDIITITLDKPRYETLKADLLALGYPKNFKGIEIVVKEVLFTDNTFWNRRVWYKRDTKDSNFFLTELTKVEIMHY
;
A
#
# COMPACT_ATOMS: atom_id res chain seq x y z
N MET A 1 25.19 25.47 32.53
CA MET A 1 25.21 24.90 31.17
C MET A 1 23.82 24.35 30.90
N SER A 2 23.04 25.04 30.07
CA SER A 2 21.67 24.63 29.76
C SER A 2 21.70 23.48 28.76
N ALA A 3 21.10 22.34 29.11
CA ALA A 3 20.83 21.28 28.16
C ALA A 3 19.74 21.75 27.20
N ILE A 4 20.10 21.92 25.93
CA ILE A 4 19.14 22.12 24.85
C ILE A 4 18.48 20.75 24.62
N SER A 5 17.26 20.59 25.13
CA SER A 5 16.39 19.50 24.72
C SER A 5 16.08 19.70 23.25
N VAL A 6 16.66 18.87 22.38
CA VAL A 6 16.26 18.78 20.97
C VAL A 6 14.86 18.19 20.94
N THR A 7 13.86 19.07 20.90
CA THR A 7 12.47 18.69 20.63
C THR A 7 12.44 18.02 19.26
N SER A 8 12.03 16.75 19.19
CA SER A 8 12.00 15.95 17.95
C SER A 8 11.20 16.65 16.85
N GLN A 9 11.90 17.23 15.89
CA GLN A 9 11.35 17.93 14.74
C GLN A 9 10.77 16.90 13.76
N ASP A 10 9.44 16.83 13.66
CA ASP A 10 8.65 16.49 12.46
C ASP A 10 9.33 15.62 11.37
N GLU A 11 9.65 14.37 11.72
CA GLU A 11 10.21 13.41 10.78
C GLU A 11 9.10 12.80 9.90
N GLU A 12 9.36 12.72 8.59
CA GLU A 12 8.50 12.00 7.66
C GLU A 12 8.79 10.51 7.76
N ILE A 13 7.74 9.70 7.91
CA ILE A 13 7.88 8.26 8.10
C ILE A 13 7.02 7.54 7.07
N ILE A 14 7.65 6.70 6.25
CA ILE A 14 6.94 5.63 5.55
C ILE A 14 6.94 4.40 6.45
N LYS A 15 5.74 3.93 6.77
CA LYS A 15 5.54 2.70 7.54
C LYS A 15 5.04 1.60 6.63
N GLN A 16 5.62 0.42 6.76
CA GLN A 16 4.99 -0.78 6.24
C GLN A 16 4.13 -1.39 7.33
N LYS A 17 2.85 -1.59 7.05
CA LYS A 17 2.00 -2.36 7.95
C LYS A 17 1.92 -3.78 7.44
N LYS A 18 2.82 -4.63 7.95
CA LYS A 18 2.83 -6.05 7.61
C LYS A 18 1.64 -6.77 8.24
N ILE A 19 0.92 -7.50 7.41
CA ILE A 19 -0.18 -8.38 7.78
C ILE A 19 0.33 -9.83 7.80
N ALA A 20 -0.21 -10.65 8.71
CA ALA A 20 0.13 -12.06 8.75
C ALA A 20 -0.29 -12.78 7.46
N ASN A 21 0.57 -13.67 6.97
CA ASN A 21 0.37 -14.46 5.75
C ASN A 21 0.12 -13.60 4.50
N GLU A 22 0.80 -12.45 4.38
CA GLU A 22 0.87 -11.72 3.11
C GLU A 22 1.61 -12.59 2.07
N PRO A 23 1.01 -12.82 0.89
CA PRO A 23 1.67 -13.61 -0.17
C PRO A 23 2.73 -12.83 -0.95
N VAL A 24 2.99 -11.59 -0.54
CA VAL A 24 4.01 -10.71 -1.11
C VAL A 24 4.81 -10.06 0.01
N ASN A 25 6.03 -9.66 -0.30
CA ASN A 25 6.90 -8.94 0.61
C ASN A 25 7.34 -7.62 -0.02
N ILE A 26 7.14 -6.50 0.67
CA ILE A 26 7.67 -5.21 0.22
C ILE A 26 9.16 -5.16 0.58
N ILE A 27 10.04 -5.12 -0.43
CA ILE A 27 11.48 -5.22 -0.21
C ILE A 27 12.17 -3.86 -0.09
N SER A 28 11.66 -2.84 -0.78
CA SER A 28 12.22 -1.49 -0.73
C SER A 28 11.24 -0.45 -1.20
N ILE A 29 11.39 0.77 -0.71
CA ILE A 29 10.68 1.94 -1.19
C ILE A 29 11.69 3.00 -1.60
N LYS A 30 11.43 3.66 -2.72
CA LYS A 30 12.16 4.86 -3.13
C LYS A 30 11.19 5.91 -3.62
N THR A 31 11.65 7.15 -3.62
CA THR A 31 10.99 8.29 -4.25
C THR A 31 11.99 8.92 -5.22
N ASP A 32 11.57 9.94 -5.97
CA ASP A 32 12.47 10.62 -6.93
C ASP A 32 13.78 11.11 -6.27
N SER A 33 13.71 11.49 -4.99
CA SER A 33 14.81 12.12 -4.28
C SER A 33 15.61 11.18 -3.38
N ASN A 34 15.04 10.06 -2.92
CA ASN A 34 15.65 9.25 -1.87
C ASN A 34 15.30 7.76 -1.95
N GLN A 35 16.24 6.91 -1.55
CA GLN A 35 15.93 5.55 -1.10
C GLN A 35 15.46 5.60 0.35
N ILE A 36 14.29 5.02 0.63
CA ILE A 36 13.64 5.11 1.93
C ILE A 36 13.78 3.78 2.65
N ASN A 37 14.32 3.85 3.88
CA ASN A 37 14.32 2.72 4.80
C ASN A 37 13.02 2.76 5.60
N PHE A 38 12.34 1.62 5.70
CA PHE A 38 11.13 1.50 6.51
C PHE A 38 11.35 1.94 7.96
N ASP A 39 10.34 2.62 8.51
CA ASP A 39 10.30 3.08 9.91
C ASP A 39 11.47 4.00 10.30
N LYS A 40 12.24 4.49 9.32
CA LYS A 40 13.28 5.48 9.54
C LYS A 40 12.83 6.84 9.00
N PRO A 41 13.10 7.91 9.76
CA PRO A 41 13.04 9.27 9.27
C PRO A 41 13.88 9.48 8.01
N PHE A 42 13.44 10.37 7.13
CA PHE A 42 14.25 10.85 6.01
C PHE A 42 14.07 12.36 5.81
N ALA A 43 14.98 12.97 5.06
CA ALA A 43 15.03 14.41 4.86
C ALA A 43 13.79 14.91 4.10
N ARG A 44 13.12 15.90 4.69
CA ARG A 44 11.89 16.49 4.19
C ARG A 44 12.12 17.31 2.93
N THR A 45 11.47 16.92 1.85
CA THR A 45 11.31 17.75 0.66
C THR A 45 9.83 18.07 0.47
N SER A 46 9.51 19.23 -0.11
CA SER A 46 8.17 19.43 -0.65
C SER A 46 7.90 18.30 -1.64
N GLU A 47 6.74 17.64 -1.55
CA GLU A 47 6.36 16.55 -2.47
C GLU A 47 7.19 15.26 -2.33
N TRP A 48 7.66 14.93 -1.13
CA TRP A 48 8.53 13.79 -0.89
C TRP A 48 8.04 12.42 -1.41
N TYR A 49 6.73 12.23 -1.58
CA TYR A 49 6.11 10.99 -2.07
C TYR A 49 5.94 10.97 -3.61
N LYS A 50 6.45 11.98 -4.32
CA LYS A 50 6.46 12.01 -5.77
C LYS A 50 7.41 10.94 -6.32
N GLY A 51 6.98 10.27 -7.39
CA GLY A 51 7.74 9.16 -7.98
C GLY A 51 7.93 7.99 -7.00
N LEU A 52 6.98 7.80 -6.07
CA LEU A 52 7.01 6.68 -5.14
C LEU A 52 7.06 5.37 -5.93
N GLU A 53 8.13 4.61 -5.74
CA GLU A 53 8.33 3.29 -6.28
C GLU A 53 8.47 2.28 -5.16
N ILE A 54 7.72 1.20 -5.29
CA ILE A 54 7.61 0.16 -4.29
C ILE A 54 8.03 -1.14 -4.96
N LYS A 55 9.15 -1.71 -4.52
CA LYS A 55 9.56 -3.03 -4.98
C LYS A 55 8.92 -4.09 -4.12
N ILE A 56 8.38 -5.11 -4.79
CA ILE A 56 7.58 -6.15 -4.16
C ILE A 56 8.02 -7.49 -4.71
N GLU A 57 8.29 -8.43 -3.82
CA GLU A 57 8.58 -9.83 -4.14
C GLU A 57 7.33 -10.67 -3.95
N ASN A 58 7.05 -11.56 -4.90
CA ASN A 58 6.08 -12.64 -4.70
C ASN A 58 6.70 -13.75 -3.84
N VAL A 59 6.26 -13.88 -2.59
CA VAL A 59 6.81 -14.89 -1.68
C VAL A 59 6.02 -16.20 -1.68
N SER A 60 4.84 -16.21 -2.30
CA SER A 60 4.01 -17.41 -2.48
C SER A 60 4.60 -18.39 -3.49
N ASP A 61 4.00 -19.58 -3.59
CA ASP A 61 4.33 -20.61 -4.59
C ASP A 61 3.47 -20.50 -5.87
N LYS A 62 2.63 -19.46 -5.98
CA LYS A 62 1.72 -19.24 -7.12
C LYS A 62 2.09 -18.03 -7.95
N HIS A 63 1.63 -18.01 -9.19
CA HIS A 63 1.70 -16.83 -10.04
C HIS A 63 0.62 -15.81 -9.63
N ILE A 64 1.02 -14.56 -9.43
CA ILE A 64 0.11 -13.45 -9.15
C ILE A 64 -0.27 -12.78 -10.48
N SER A 65 -1.57 -12.56 -10.68
CA SER A 65 -2.13 -11.89 -11.86
C SER A 65 -2.61 -10.47 -11.57
N TYR A 66 -2.86 -10.15 -10.30
CA TYR A 66 -3.18 -8.79 -9.84
C TYR A 66 -2.75 -8.59 -8.39
N LEU A 67 -2.26 -7.38 -8.08
CA LEU A 67 -1.82 -6.98 -6.75
C LEU A 67 -2.19 -5.51 -6.54
N ALA A 68 -2.78 -5.20 -5.38
CA ALA A 68 -3.07 -3.83 -4.99
C ALA A 68 -2.50 -3.49 -3.60
N LEU A 69 -2.00 -2.27 -3.49
CA LEU A 69 -1.52 -1.66 -2.26
C LEU A 69 -2.41 -0.47 -1.90
N ASP A 70 -2.74 -0.34 -0.61
CA ASP A 70 -3.31 0.88 -0.06
C ASP A 70 -2.18 1.81 0.43
N LEU A 71 -2.18 3.05 -0.05
CA LEU A 71 -1.42 4.16 0.50
C LEU A 71 -2.32 4.92 1.47
N VAL A 72 -2.05 4.77 2.76
CA VAL A 72 -2.86 5.31 3.86
C VAL A 72 -2.19 6.58 4.40
N PHE A 73 -2.82 7.72 4.16
CA PHE A 73 -2.30 9.03 4.56
C PHE A 73 -2.79 9.40 5.96
N LYS A 74 -1.87 9.57 6.92
CA LYS A 74 -2.21 9.93 8.30
C LYS A 74 -2.38 11.45 8.41
N ARG A 75 -3.49 11.90 8.99
CA ARG A 75 -3.70 13.32 9.32
C ARG A 75 -2.81 13.70 10.52
N PRO A 76 -2.16 14.88 10.51
CA PRO A 76 -1.46 15.37 11.69
C PRO A 76 -2.44 15.67 12.83
N GLY A 77 -2.08 15.29 14.06
CA GLY A 77 -2.86 15.57 15.27
C GLY A 77 -3.00 17.07 15.49
N ASN A 78 -4.21 17.49 15.88
CA ASN A 78 -4.73 18.85 16.08
C ASN A 78 -5.60 19.44 14.96
N PHE A 79 -5.97 18.67 13.93
CA PHE A 79 -7.12 19.05 13.08
C PHE A 79 -8.44 18.77 13.80
N GLU A 80 -8.75 19.54 14.84
CA GLU A 80 -10.07 19.62 15.48
C GLU A 80 -11.05 20.52 14.70
N ALA A 81 -10.62 21.12 13.58
CA ALA A 81 -11.47 21.96 12.77
C ALA A 81 -12.45 21.13 11.90
N VAL A 82 -13.63 20.89 12.46
CA VAL A 82 -14.92 20.81 11.75
C VAL A 82 -15.01 19.74 10.64
N LEU A 83 -14.55 18.51 10.88
CA LEU A 83 -15.00 17.38 10.07
C LEU A 83 -15.47 16.25 10.99
N PRO A 84 -16.58 15.55 10.67
CA PRO A 84 -17.11 14.48 11.50
C PRO A 84 -16.02 13.46 11.84
N LYS A 85 -16.06 12.93 13.08
CA LYS A 85 -15.13 11.91 13.62
C LYS A 85 -15.07 10.62 12.78
N ASP A 86 -15.89 10.51 11.75
CA ASP A 86 -16.07 9.34 10.88
C ASP A 86 -15.20 9.37 9.62
N LYS A 87 -14.35 10.40 9.41
CA LYS A 87 -13.45 10.44 8.24
C LYS A 87 -12.18 9.61 8.47
N LEU A 88 -12.31 8.33 8.15
CA LEU A 88 -11.26 7.32 7.95
C LEU A 88 -10.02 7.91 7.22
N PRO A 89 -8.82 7.35 7.42
CA PRO A 89 -7.64 7.76 6.65
C PRO A 89 -7.93 7.67 5.15
N PHE A 90 -7.42 8.63 4.37
CA PHE A 90 -7.55 8.56 2.91
C PHE A 90 -6.66 7.42 2.42
N GLY A 91 -7.27 6.45 1.74
CA GLY A 91 -6.59 5.33 1.11
C GLY A 91 -6.60 5.50 -0.39
N GLN A 92 -5.42 5.58 -1.00
CA GLN A 92 -5.29 5.48 -2.45
C GLN A 92 -4.83 4.08 -2.82
N ILE A 93 -5.49 3.47 -3.80
CA ILE A 93 -5.04 2.19 -4.34
C ILE A 93 -4.01 2.47 -5.44
N ILE A 94 -2.88 1.80 -5.36
CA ILE A 94 -2.01 1.57 -6.52
C ILE A 94 -1.99 0.08 -6.80
N SER A 95 -2.13 -0.28 -8.07
CA SER A 95 -2.24 -1.69 -8.46
C SER A 95 -1.34 -2.04 -9.63
N TYR A 96 -0.99 -3.32 -9.66
CA TYR A 96 -0.47 -4.04 -10.81
C TYR A 96 -1.60 -4.87 -11.42
N GLY A 97 -1.86 -4.67 -12.71
CA GLY A 97 -2.96 -5.32 -13.43
C GLY A 97 -4.35 -4.73 -13.12
N ASN A 98 -5.39 -5.43 -13.58
CA ASN A 98 -6.79 -5.12 -13.32
C ASN A 98 -7.49 -6.39 -12.76
N ILE A 99 -8.31 -6.25 -11.71
CA ILE A 99 -8.96 -7.39 -11.06
C ILE A 99 -10.04 -8.05 -11.94
N GLU A 100 -10.69 -7.26 -12.80
CA GLU A 100 -11.70 -7.72 -13.78
C GLU A 100 -11.03 -8.34 -15.00
N ASN A 101 -9.90 -7.75 -15.42
CA ASN A 101 -9.09 -8.22 -16.54
C ASN A 101 -7.65 -8.45 -16.06
N PRO A 102 -7.36 -9.62 -15.46
CA PRO A 102 -6.05 -9.93 -14.90
C PRO A 102 -4.97 -9.72 -15.96
N SER A 103 -3.81 -9.21 -15.55
CA SER A 103 -2.75 -8.92 -16.51
C SER A 103 -2.28 -10.21 -17.19
N ASP A 104 -2.02 -10.15 -18.50
CA ASP A 104 -1.32 -11.22 -19.22
C ASP A 104 0.08 -11.45 -18.64
N VAL A 105 0.68 -10.39 -18.09
CA VAL A 105 1.96 -10.44 -17.41
C VAL A 105 1.71 -10.88 -15.97
N LYS A 106 2.32 -12.00 -15.60
CA LYS A 106 2.19 -12.63 -14.29
C LYS A 106 3.46 -12.39 -13.49
N ILE A 107 3.33 -12.28 -12.18
CA ILE A 107 4.47 -12.25 -11.26
C ILE A 107 4.71 -13.70 -10.83
N ALA A 108 5.80 -14.32 -11.28
CA ALA A 108 6.10 -15.70 -10.91
C ALA A 108 6.52 -15.80 -9.42
N PRO A 109 6.52 -17.00 -8.83
CA PRO A 109 7.11 -17.21 -7.51
C PRO A 109 8.54 -16.67 -7.45
N LYS A 110 8.86 -15.91 -6.39
CA LYS A 110 10.15 -15.23 -6.16
C LYS A 110 10.50 -14.10 -7.12
N ASP A 111 9.65 -13.78 -8.09
CA ASP A 111 9.86 -12.61 -8.92
C ASP A 111 9.66 -11.32 -8.12
N ILE A 112 10.40 -10.30 -8.55
CA ILE A 112 10.34 -8.95 -8.00
C ILE A 112 9.78 -8.02 -9.06
N ILE A 113 8.72 -7.29 -8.71
CA ILE A 113 8.18 -6.20 -9.52
C ILE A 113 8.36 -4.85 -8.84
N THR A 114 8.18 -3.79 -9.60
CA THR A 114 8.11 -2.42 -9.09
C THR A 114 6.74 -1.84 -9.42
N ILE A 115 6.03 -1.36 -8.40
CA ILE A 115 4.80 -0.57 -8.57
C ILE A 115 5.16 0.90 -8.35
N THR A 116 4.77 1.74 -9.31
CA THR A 116 5.09 3.16 -9.30
C THR A 116 3.81 4.00 -9.16
N LEU A 117 3.85 5.02 -8.31
CA LEU A 117 2.89 6.12 -8.34
C LEU A 117 3.28 7.04 -9.50
N ASP A 118 2.71 6.77 -10.67
CA ASP A 118 2.94 7.58 -11.87
C ASP A 118 2.50 9.04 -11.69
N LYS A 119 2.99 9.90 -12.58
CA LYS A 119 2.73 11.34 -12.51
C LYS A 119 1.23 11.68 -12.57
N PRO A 120 0.40 11.14 -13.48
CA PRO A 120 -1.03 11.39 -13.47
C PRO A 120 -1.71 11.04 -12.14
N ARG A 121 -1.47 9.83 -11.60
CA ARG A 121 -2.03 9.40 -10.31
C ARG A 121 -1.53 10.25 -9.16
N TYR A 122 -0.26 10.64 -9.18
CA TYR A 122 0.31 11.57 -8.20
C TYR A 122 -0.43 12.91 -8.18
N GLU A 123 -0.67 13.53 -9.34
CA GLU A 123 -1.35 14.82 -9.42
C GLU A 123 -2.81 14.72 -8.95
N THR A 124 -3.52 13.64 -9.32
CA THR A 124 -4.88 13.35 -8.81
C THR A 124 -4.88 13.19 -7.29
N LEU A 125 -4.01 12.33 -6.77
CA LEU A 125 -3.86 12.10 -5.32
C LEU A 125 -3.57 13.39 -4.56
N LYS A 126 -2.66 14.22 -5.09
CA LYS A 126 -2.30 15.51 -4.50
C LYS A 126 -3.50 16.46 -4.47
N ALA A 127 -4.29 16.52 -5.54
CA ALA A 127 -5.50 17.33 -5.60
C ALA A 127 -6.55 16.83 -4.59
N ASP A 128 -6.75 15.52 -4.46
CA ASP A 128 -7.69 14.91 -3.53
C ASP A 128 -7.29 15.18 -2.08
N LEU A 129 -6.02 15.00 -1.73
CA LEU A 129 -5.50 15.30 -0.40
C LEU A 129 -5.73 16.77 -0.04
N LEU A 130 -5.46 17.69 -0.97
CA LEU A 130 -5.70 19.12 -0.79
C LEU A 130 -7.20 19.43 -0.59
N ALA A 131 -8.07 18.85 -1.42
CA ALA A 131 -9.52 19.02 -1.31
C ALA A 131 -10.08 18.46 0.01
N LEU A 132 -9.45 17.42 0.55
CA LEU A 132 -9.79 16.82 1.85
C LEU A 132 -9.21 17.60 3.04
N GLY A 133 -8.48 18.68 2.80
CA GLY A 133 -7.89 19.53 3.84
C GLY A 133 -6.62 18.95 4.45
N TYR A 134 -5.97 17.99 3.81
CA TYR A 134 -4.63 17.58 4.24
C TYR A 134 -3.66 18.74 4.01
N PRO A 135 -2.73 19.00 4.95
CA PRO A 135 -1.69 19.98 4.71
C PRO A 135 -0.83 19.51 3.54
N LYS A 136 -0.27 20.47 2.80
CA LYS A 136 0.69 20.20 1.72
C LYS A 136 1.87 19.31 2.16
N ASN A 137 2.17 19.30 3.47
CA ASN A 137 3.28 18.58 4.06
C ASN A 137 2.83 17.61 5.17
N PHE A 138 2.02 16.60 4.84
CA PHE A 138 1.65 15.54 5.80
C PHE A 138 2.86 14.66 6.16
N LYS A 139 2.81 14.05 7.36
CA LYS A 139 4.01 13.48 8.03
C LYS A 139 4.30 12.01 7.68
N GLY A 140 3.47 11.34 6.91
CA GLY A 140 3.74 9.94 6.60
C GLY A 140 2.65 9.23 5.81
N ILE A 141 3.08 8.14 5.20
CA ILE A 141 2.23 7.19 4.47
C ILE A 141 2.43 5.84 5.14
N GLU A 142 1.34 5.15 5.41
CA GLU A 142 1.36 3.75 5.76
C GLU A 142 0.99 2.94 4.52
N ILE A 143 1.84 2.00 4.14
CA ILE A 143 1.64 1.14 2.97
C ILE A 143 1.17 -0.22 3.44
N VAL A 144 0.08 -0.69 2.85
CA VAL A 144 -0.58 -1.94 3.21
C VAL A 144 -0.83 -2.77 1.96
N VAL A 145 -0.51 -4.07 1.99
CA VAL A 145 -0.98 -4.98 0.96
C VAL A 145 -2.49 -5.14 1.14
N LYS A 146 -3.26 -4.69 0.15
CA LYS A 146 -4.72 -4.74 0.22
C LYS A 146 -5.21 -6.11 -0.22
N GLU A 147 -4.84 -6.50 -1.42
CA GLU A 147 -5.37 -7.68 -2.08
C GLU A 147 -4.44 -8.21 -3.16
N VAL A 148 -4.51 -9.54 -3.36
CA VAL A 148 -3.70 -10.29 -4.32
C VAL A 148 -4.58 -11.34 -5.00
N LEU A 149 -4.61 -11.34 -6.32
CA LEU A 149 -5.30 -12.35 -7.13
C LEU A 149 -4.26 -13.24 -7.81
N PHE A 150 -4.48 -14.55 -7.73
CA PHE A 150 -3.63 -15.56 -8.36
C PHE A 150 -4.24 -16.08 -9.65
N THR A 151 -3.40 -16.70 -10.48
CA THR A 151 -3.84 -17.27 -11.77
C THR A 151 -4.77 -18.48 -11.64
N ASP A 152 -4.80 -19.13 -10.48
CA ASP A 152 -5.74 -20.21 -10.17
C ASP A 152 -7.09 -19.70 -9.63
N ASN A 153 -7.31 -18.38 -9.69
CA ASN A 153 -8.47 -17.67 -9.17
C ASN A 153 -8.64 -17.75 -7.64
N THR A 154 -7.60 -18.11 -6.90
CA THR A 154 -7.54 -17.81 -5.47
C THR A 154 -7.22 -16.33 -5.26
N PHE A 155 -7.71 -15.79 -4.16
CA PHE A 155 -7.66 -14.37 -3.86
C PHE A 155 -7.35 -14.17 -2.39
N TRP A 156 -6.39 -13.32 -2.08
CA TRP A 156 -6.09 -12.91 -0.71
C TRP A 156 -6.56 -11.46 -0.54
N ASN A 157 -7.29 -11.16 0.52
CA ASN A 157 -7.65 -9.79 0.91
C ASN A 157 -7.51 -9.65 2.42
N ARG A 158 -6.56 -8.81 2.84
CA ARG A 158 -6.34 -8.41 4.24
C ARG A 158 -6.49 -9.55 5.26
N ARG A 159 -5.75 -10.66 5.04
CA ARG A 159 -5.69 -11.93 5.84
C ARG A 159 -6.64 -13.03 5.41
N VAL A 160 -7.70 -12.70 4.69
CA VAL A 160 -8.72 -13.67 4.32
C VAL A 160 -8.42 -14.19 2.93
N TRP A 161 -8.44 -15.51 2.78
CA TRP A 161 -8.29 -16.17 1.50
C TRP A 161 -9.67 -16.51 0.96
N TYR A 162 -9.85 -16.31 -0.33
CA TYR A 162 -11.07 -16.59 -1.06
C TYR A 162 -10.77 -17.41 -2.31
N LYS A 163 -11.80 -18.08 -2.81
CA LYS A 163 -11.80 -18.69 -4.14
C LYS A 163 -12.91 -18.08 -4.98
N ARG A 164 -12.60 -17.72 -6.22
CA ARG A 164 -13.61 -17.21 -7.17
C ARG A 164 -14.67 -18.28 -7.43
N ASP A 165 -15.93 -17.87 -7.52
CA ASP A 165 -16.97 -18.78 -7.95
C ASP A 165 -16.80 -19.13 -9.43
N THR A 166 -16.84 -20.42 -9.71
CA THR A 166 -16.83 -20.96 -11.08
C THR A 166 -18.13 -20.70 -11.84
N LYS A 167 -19.25 -20.42 -11.14
CA LYS A 167 -20.56 -20.15 -11.74
C LYS A 167 -20.80 -18.67 -12.00
N ASP A 168 -20.23 -17.80 -11.18
CA ASP A 168 -20.24 -16.35 -11.39
C ASP A 168 -18.84 -15.79 -11.16
N SER A 169 -18.14 -15.50 -12.26
CA SER A 169 -16.78 -15.01 -12.23
C SER A 169 -16.65 -13.66 -11.53
N ASN A 170 -17.73 -12.93 -11.26
CA ASN A 170 -17.68 -11.62 -10.62
C ASN A 170 -17.71 -11.69 -9.08
N PHE A 171 -17.91 -12.87 -8.48
CA PHE A 171 -18.00 -13.02 -7.02
C PHE A 171 -16.95 -13.97 -6.44
N PHE A 172 -16.40 -13.58 -5.29
CA PHE A 172 -15.57 -14.41 -4.41
C PHE A 172 -16.46 -14.93 -3.27
N LEU A 173 -16.80 -16.22 -3.26
CA LEU A 173 -17.91 -16.71 -2.44
C LEU A 173 -17.51 -17.45 -1.16
N THR A 174 -16.26 -17.89 -1.02
CA THR A 174 -15.90 -18.78 0.09
C THR A 174 -14.59 -18.38 0.73
N GLU A 175 -14.66 -17.99 2.00
CA GLU A 175 -13.50 -17.88 2.87
C GLU A 175 -12.87 -19.27 3.03
N LEU A 176 -11.59 -19.38 2.68
CA LEU A 176 -10.84 -20.63 2.83
C LEU A 176 -10.46 -20.82 4.30
N THR A 177 -10.62 -22.04 4.77
CA THR A 177 -10.27 -22.39 6.15
C THR A 177 -8.75 -22.47 6.33
N LYS A 178 -8.29 -22.34 7.57
CA LYS A 178 -6.85 -22.36 7.91
C LYS A 178 -6.09 -23.60 7.40
N VAL A 179 -6.78 -24.73 7.24
CA VAL A 179 -6.20 -25.99 6.72
C VAL A 179 -5.90 -25.88 5.22
N GLU A 180 -6.77 -25.22 4.46
CA GLU A 180 -6.60 -25.01 3.02
C GLU A 180 -5.50 -23.97 2.74
N ILE A 181 -5.24 -23.07 3.69
CA ILE A 181 -4.23 -22.01 3.58
C ILE A 181 -2.79 -22.53 3.74
N MET A 182 -2.56 -23.66 4.44
CA MET A 182 -1.18 -24.15 4.70
C MET A 182 -0.45 -24.69 3.47
N HIS A 183 -1.11 -24.71 2.30
CA HIS A 183 -0.54 -25.12 1.02
C HIS A 183 -0.31 -23.93 0.08
N TYR A 184 -0.30 -22.68 0.59
CA TYR A 184 -0.13 -21.43 -0.17
C TYR A 184 1.01 -20.56 0.37
#